data_AF-Q0FIV6-F1
#
_entry.id   AF-Q0FIV6-F1
#
_cell.length_a   1.000
_cell.length_b   1.000
_cell.length_c   1.000
_cell.angle_alpha   90.00
_cell.angle_beta   90.00
_cell.angle_gamma   90.00
#
_symmetry.space_group_name_H-M   'P 1'
#
loop_
_entity.id
_entity.type
_entity.pdbx_description
1 polymer ?
#
loop_
_entity_poly.entity_id
_entity_poly.type
_entity_poly.pdbx_seq_one_letter_code
_entity_poly.pdbx_strand_id
1 'polypeptide(L)'
;MMAIYGPLKLILDVIFFIMIVHIIMSWLINFNVLNLRQPLVAGIWTGLNRLLEPIYTPIRRILPNTHPLDLAPLVVFIIVISLRDYILPTILFG
;
A
#
# COMPACT_ATOMS: atom_id res chain seq x y z
N MET A 1 14.36 -14.98 18.74
CA MET A 1 13.93 -13.87 17.87
C MET A 1 12.45 -13.83 17.50
N MET A 2 11.65 -14.91 17.64
CA MET A 2 10.24 -14.92 17.20
C MET A 2 9.34 -13.85 17.83
N ALA A 3 9.61 -13.44 19.07
CA ALA A 3 8.83 -12.42 19.76
C ALA A 3 8.92 -11.03 19.09
N ILE A 4 10.00 -10.72 18.37
CA ILE A 4 10.18 -9.46 17.62
C ILE A 4 9.73 -9.64 16.17
N TYR A 5 10.11 -10.77 15.55
CA TYR A 5 9.76 -11.08 14.18
C TYR A 5 8.25 -11.13 13.95
N GLY A 6 7.50 -11.81 14.83
CA GLY A 6 6.06 -12.03 14.67
C GLY A 6 5.26 -10.72 14.55
N PRO A 7 5.36 -9.81 15.55
CA PRO A 7 4.64 -8.53 15.50
C PRO A 7 5.02 -7.65 14.30
N LEU A 8 6.31 -7.57 13.95
CA LEU A 8 6.77 -6.79 12.80
C LEU A 8 6.23 -7.35 11.49
N LYS A 9 6.32 -8.68 11.31
CA LYS A 9 5.76 -9.35 10.14
C LYS A 9 4.26 -9.12 10.04
N LEU A 10 3.53 -9.20 11.16
CA LEU A 10 2.09 -8.96 11.20
C LEU A 10 1.73 -7.53 10.77
N ILE A 11 2.48 -6.52 11.22
CA ILE A 11 2.28 -5.13 10.77
C ILE A 11 2.52 -5.01 9.26
N LEU A 12 3.59 -5.61 8.74
CA LEU A 12 3.88 -5.60 7.30
C LEU A 12 2.80 -6.35 6.49
N ASP A 13 2.27 -7.46 7.00
CA ASP A 13 1.16 -8.19 6.38
C ASP A 13 -0.13 -7.37 6.33
N VAL A 14 -0.44 -6.63 7.40
CA VAL A 14 -1.59 -5.72 7.43
C VAL A 14 -1.42 -4.59 6.42
N ILE A 15 -0.25 -3.95 6.37
CA ILE A 15 0.06 -2.91 5.38
C ILE A 15 -0.07 -3.47 3.97
N PHE A 16 0.53 -4.64 3.70
CA PHE A 16 0.45 -5.34 2.43
C PHE A 16 -1.00 -5.57 1.99
N PHE A 17 -1.86 -6.05 2.90
CA PHE A 17 -3.27 -6.27 2.61
C PHE A 17 -4.03 -4.96 2.31
N ILE A 18 -3.83 -3.91 3.11
CA ILE A 18 -4.46 -2.59 2.87
C ILE A 18 -4.04 -2.05 1.49
N MET A 19 -2.78 -2.24 1.11
CA MET A 19 -2.27 -1.83 -0.19
C MET A 19 -2.87 -2.62 -1.34
N ILE A 20 -3.03 -3.95 -1.20
CA ILE A 20 -3.76 -4.77 -2.18
C ILE A 20 -5.17 -4.20 -2.39
N VAL A 21 -5.91 -3.95 -1.31
CA VAL A 21 -7.28 -3.41 -1.39
C VAL A 21 -7.27 -2.04 -2.08
N HIS A 22 -6.31 -1.17 -1.75
CA HIS A 22 -6.19 0.14 -2.39
C HIS A 22 -5.89 0.05 -3.90
N ILE A 23 -4.96 -0.81 -4.31
CA ILE A 23 -4.62 -1.01 -5.73
C ILE A 23 -5.82 -1.55 -6.51
N ILE A 24 -6.51 -2.56 -5.96
CA ILE A 24 -7.72 -3.13 -6.58
C ILE A 24 -8.80 -2.05 -6.69
N MET A 25 -9.10 -1.32 -5.61
CA MET A 25 -10.06 -0.21 -5.62
C MET A 25 -9.71 0.84 -6.66
N SER A 26 -8.42 1.20 -6.77
CA SER A 26 -7.92 2.15 -7.78
C SER A 26 -8.23 1.67 -9.20
N TRP A 27 -7.98 0.41 -9.52
CA TRP A 27 -8.32 -0.15 -10.82
C TRP A 27 -9.83 -0.20 -11.05
N LEU A 28 -10.61 -0.66 -10.07
CA LEU A 28 -12.07 -0.73 -10.19
C LEU A 28 -12.69 0.66 -10.44
N ILE A 29 -12.17 1.71 -9.79
CA ILE A 29 -12.60 3.09 -10.03
C ILE A 29 -12.18 3.57 -11.43
N ASN A 30 -10.92 3.36 -11.81
CA ASN A 30 -10.40 3.78 -13.12
C ASN A 30 -11.12 3.09 -14.29
N PHE A 31 -11.49 1.82 -14.15
CA PHE A 31 -12.28 1.08 -15.14
C PHE A 31 -13.78 1.34 -15.04
N ASN A 32 -14.22 2.34 -14.26
CA ASN A 32 -15.63 2.69 -14.05
C ASN A 32 -16.50 1.53 -13.52
N VAL A 33 -15.89 0.52 -12.88
CA VAL A 33 -16.61 -0.58 -12.21
C VAL A 33 -17.21 -0.10 -10.89
N LEU A 34 -16.48 0.72 -10.14
CA LEU A 34 -16.93 1.36 -8.91
C LEU A 34 -17.16 2.85 -9.10
N ASN A 35 -18.28 3.36 -8.59
CA ASN A 35 -18.65 4.75 -8.73
C ASN A 35 -18.42 5.54 -7.43
N LEU A 36 -17.52 6.52 -7.47
CA LEU A 36 -17.22 7.41 -6.34
C LEU A 36 -18.37 8.33 -5.94
N ARG A 37 -19.46 8.41 -6.71
CA ARG A 37 -20.68 9.12 -6.30
C ARG A 37 -21.44 8.38 -5.20
N GLN A 38 -21.19 7.09 -5.02
CA GLN A 38 -21.81 6.30 -3.97
C GLN A 38 -21.09 6.58 -2.63
N PRO A 39 -21.81 7.02 -1.57
CA PRO A 39 -21.19 7.43 -0.32
C PRO A 39 -20.31 6.35 0.33
N LEU A 40 -20.71 5.08 0.21
CA LEU A 40 -19.95 3.95 0.72
C LEU A 40 -18.57 3.82 0.02
N VAL A 41 -18.57 3.80 -1.32
CA VAL A 41 -17.34 3.68 -2.13
C VAL A 41 -16.44 4.88 -1.89
N ALA A 42 -17.01 6.08 -1.86
CA ALA A 42 -16.28 7.32 -1.56
C ALA A 42 -15.65 7.30 -0.16
N GLY A 43 -16.39 6.82 0.84
CA GLY A 43 -15.92 6.71 2.22
C GLY A 43 -14.75 5.74 2.34
N ILE A 44 -14.86 4.55 1.75
CA ILE A 44 -13.78 3.55 1.74
C ILE A 44 -12.57 4.10 0.98
N TRP A 45 -12.77 4.67 -0.21
CA TRP A 45 -11.69 5.24 -1.01
C TRP A 45 -10.95 6.36 -0.27
N THR A 46 -11.70 7.27 0.37
CA THR A 46 -11.12 8.37 1.15
C THR A 46 -10.39 7.85 2.38
N GLY A 47 -10.95 6.85 3.07
CA GLY A 47 -10.31 6.21 4.22
C GLY A 47 -8.99 5.55 3.86
N LEU A 48 -8.98 4.75 2.78
CA LEU A 48 -7.75 4.11 2.28
C LEU A 48 -6.70 5.15 1.88
N ASN A 49 -7.09 6.19 1.14
CA ASN A 49 -6.16 7.25 0.75
C ASN A 49 -5.56 7.96 1.95
N ARG A 50 -6.38 8.37 2.93
CA ARG A 50 -5.88 9.05 4.14
C ARG A 50 -4.93 8.19 4.97
N LEU A 51 -5.17 6.88 5.03
CA LEU A 51 -4.27 5.95 5.73
C LEU A 51 -2.94 5.79 5.01
N LEU A 52 -2.94 5.78 3.68
CA LEU A 52 -1.75 5.50 2.86
C LEU A 52 -0.99 6.76 2.43
N GLU A 53 -1.63 7.92 2.42
CA GLU A 53 -1.08 9.21 2.00
C GLU A 53 0.23 9.59 2.73
N PRO A 54 0.38 9.37 4.06
CA PRO A 54 1.65 9.64 4.75
C PRO A 54 2.83 8.83 4.20
N ILE A 55 2.55 7.62 3.68
CA ILE A 55 3.54 6.72 3.11
C ILE A 55 3.75 7.01 1.62
N TYR A 56 2.69 7.34 0.90
CA TYR A 56 2.73 7.57 -0.55
C TYR A 56 3.30 8.94 -0.90
N THR A 57 3.03 9.98 -0.10
CA THR A 57 3.47 11.35 -0.38
C THR A 57 4.99 11.49 -0.49
N PRO A 58 5.81 10.95 0.44
CA PRO A 58 7.26 10.99 0.29
C PRO A 58 7.75 10.30 -0.97
N ILE A 59 7.15 9.16 -1.32
CA ILE A 59 7.55 8.38 -2.51
C ILE A 59 7.17 9.11 -3.79
N ARG A 60 5.98 9.73 -3.86
CA ARG A 60 5.56 10.55 -5.01
C ARG A 60 6.50 11.73 -5.27
N ARG A 61 7.15 12.31 -4.23
CA ARG A 61 8.12 13.40 -4.39
C ARG A 61 9.43 12.96 -5.02
N ILE A 62 9.78 11.68 -4.88
CA ILE A 62 11.01 11.10 -5.43
C ILE A 62 10.77 10.60 -6.85
N LEU A 63 9.56 10.13 -7.14
CA LEU A 63 9.19 9.67 -8.47
C LEU A 63 9.08 10.84 -9.46
N PRO A 64 9.49 10.63 -10.72
CA PRO A 64 9.19 11.60 -11.78
C PRO A 64 7.66 11.75 -11.92
N ASN A 65 7.18 12.87 -12.47
CA ASN A 65 5.74 13.14 -12.62
C ASN A 65 5.05 12.10 -13.51
N THR A 66 4.53 11.03 -12.90
CA THR A 66 3.77 9.97 -13.55
C THR A 66 2.33 10.46 -13.78
N HIS A 67 2.09 11.18 -14.88
CA HIS A 67 0.74 11.38 -15.41
C HIS A 67 0.24 10.06 -16.02
N PRO A 68 -1.07 9.84 -16.22
CA PRO A 68 -2.21 10.00 -15.31
C PRO A 68 -2.30 8.90 -14.23
N LEU A 69 -1.37 7.95 -14.23
CA LEU A 69 -1.35 6.81 -13.31
C LEU A 69 -0.37 7.08 -12.17
N ASP A 70 -0.87 7.09 -10.93
CA ASP A 70 -0.02 7.18 -9.75
C ASP A 70 0.72 5.85 -9.53
N LEU A 71 2.05 5.88 -9.72
CA LEU A 71 2.90 4.71 -9.53
C LEU A 71 3.39 4.54 -8.08
N ALA A 72 3.17 5.53 -7.20
CA ALA A 72 3.63 5.43 -5.82
C ALA A 72 3.09 4.22 -5.04
N PRO A 73 1.82 3.81 -5.19
CA PRO A 73 1.30 2.61 -4.55
C PRO A 73 2.10 1.36 -4.94
N LEU A 74 2.47 1.21 -6.21
CA LEU A 74 3.27 0.07 -6.69
C LEU A 74 4.69 0.08 -6.13
N VAL A 75 5.33 1.26 -6.08
CA VAL A 75 6.68 1.39 -5.53
C VAL A 75 6.69 1.04 -4.04
N VAL A 76 5.73 1.56 -3.27
CA VAL A 76 5.60 1.21 -1.86
C VAL A 76 5.28 -0.28 -1.70
N PHE A 77 4.53 -0.88 -2.63
CA PHE A 77 4.18 -2.29 -2.56
C PHE A 77 5.43 -3.17 -2.66
N ILE A 78 6.32 -2.83 -3.59
CA ILE A 78 7.60 -3.51 -3.76
C ILE A 78 8.47 -3.34 -2.50
N ILE A 79 8.52 -2.14 -1.92
CA ILE A 79 9.26 -1.88 -0.67
C ILE A 79 8.73 -2.76 0.46
N VAL A 80 7.41 -2.84 0.63
CA VAL A 80 6.78 -3.65 1.68
C VAL A 80 7.07 -5.15 1.49
N ILE A 81 6.97 -5.68 0.27
CA ILE A 81 7.34 -7.07 -0.03
C ILE A 81 8.82 -7.31 0.28
N SER A 82 9.69 -6.41 -0.16
CA SER A 82 11.13 -6.52 0.07
C SER A 82 11.46 -6.55 1.56
N LEU A 83 10.80 -5.69 2.34
CA LEU A 83 10.94 -5.65 3.80
C LEU A 83 10.42 -6.93 4.46
N ARG A 84 9.24 -7.41 4.04
CA ARG A 84 8.56 -8.54 4.67
C ARG A 84 9.21 -9.88 4.38
N ASP A 85 9.52 -10.15 3.11
CA ASP A 85 9.83 -11.49 2.63
C ASP A 85 11.34 -11.74 2.49
N TYR A 86 12.14 -10.68 2.42
CA TYR A 86 13.60 -10.77 2.26
C TYR A 86 14.35 -10.14 3.44
N ILE A 87 14.17 -8.84 3.69
CA ILE A 87 15.01 -8.10 4.63
C ILE A 87 14.77 -8.53 6.08
N LEU A 88 13.50 -8.56 6.53
CA LEU A 88 13.18 -8.89 7.92
C LEU A 88 13.60 -10.33 8.30
N PRO A 89 13.34 -11.37 7.48
CA PRO A 89 13.83 -12.72 7.74
C PRO A 89 15.36 -12.79 7.76
N THR A 90 16.04 -12.18 6.79
CA THR A 90 17.51 -12.21 6.71
C THR A 90 18.18 -11.54 7.90
N ILE A 91 17.65 -10.42 8.40
CA ILE A 91 18.26 -9.73 9.56
C ILE A 91 18.06 -10.51 10.86
N LEU A 92 16.94 -11.22 11.02
CA LEU A 92 16.58 -11.84 12.31
C LEU A 92 16.94 -13.33 12.42
N PHE A 93 17.12 -14.01 11.29
CA PHE A 93 17.42 -15.45 11.24
C PHE A 93 18.62 -15.81 10.36
N GLY A 94 19.16 -14.84 9.61
CA GLY A 94 20.40 -14.99 8.85
C GLY A 94 21.65 -14.81 9.70
#